data_AF-A0A7D5MSR6-F1
#
_entry.id   AF-A0A7D5MSR6-F1
#
_cell.length_a   1.000
_cell.length_b   1.000
_cell.length_c   1.000
_cell.angle_alpha   90.00
_cell.angle_beta   90.00
_cell.angle_gamma   90.00
#
_symmetry.space_group_name_H-M   'P 1'
#
loop_
_entity.id
_entity.type
_entity.pdbx_description
1 polymer ?
#
loop_
_entity_poly.entity_id
_entity_poly.type
_entity_poly.pdbx_seq_one_letter_code
_entity_poly.pdbx_strand_id
1 'polypeptide(L)'
;MQILSRVISAATVTLKLWTLGCLLILGPLFSQTTSWVNPGFGNWQDSGNWSLGVPTSAEDAQIDNGGASAIGMGIHGEANHVFVGVTPNINNTLFVTNGVLTNVNTTLASQTGSLGTLQVSLPSAQWINASDTFVGLAGIGNLSLFLGAFGSSGNLSIAQQTSSEGTVDISDPGTTFVTYNVNVAEQGTAFLGLDLEPLLNLQELQLRGLLKRGCLNPG
;
A
#
# COMPACT_ATOMS: atom_id res chain seq x y z
N MET A 1 -29.54 -76.66 44.97
CA MET A 1 -29.60 -76.48 43.52
C MET A 1 -29.82 -74.99 43.24
N GLN A 2 -28.79 -74.35 42.71
CA GLN A 2 -28.63 -72.99 42.16
C GLN A 2 -29.42 -71.78 42.72
N ILE A 3 -28.62 -70.83 43.22
CA ILE A 3 -28.84 -69.38 43.40
C ILE A 3 -28.62 -68.68 42.04
N LEU A 4 -29.41 -67.65 41.70
CA LEU A 4 -29.05 -66.49 40.84
C LEU A 4 -30.23 -65.49 40.83
N SER A 5 -30.25 -64.50 41.73
CA SER A 5 -29.87 -63.09 41.51
C SER A 5 -30.46 -62.42 40.25
N ARG A 6 -31.39 -61.49 40.46
CA ARG A 6 -31.84 -60.52 39.43
C ARG A 6 -31.01 -59.26 39.57
N VAL A 7 -30.24 -58.95 38.53
CA VAL A 7 -29.39 -57.76 38.43
C VAL A 7 -30.24 -56.55 38.04
N ILE A 8 -30.01 -55.44 38.75
CA ILE A 8 -30.57 -54.10 38.53
C ILE A 8 -29.95 -53.52 37.25
N SER A 9 -30.78 -53.04 36.32
CA SER A 9 -30.33 -52.33 35.12
C SER A 9 -29.85 -50.93 35.52
N ALA A 10 -28.55 -50.67 35.39
CA ALA A 10 -27.97 -49.34 35.46
C ALA A 10 -28.03 -48.71 34.06
N ALA A 11 -28.81 -47.65 33.90
CA ALA A 11 -28.81 -46.84 32.69
C ALA A 11 -27.50 -46.04 32.63
N THR A 12 -26.64 -46.40 31.69
CA THR A 12 -25.40 -45.67 31.39
C THR A 12 -25.75 -44.34 30.74
N VAL A 13 -25.50 -43.22 31.41
CA VAL A 13 -25.56 -41.88 30.82
C VAL A 13 -24.27 -41.66 30.04
N THR A 14 -24.34 -41.74 28.71
CA THR A 14 -23.21 -41.45 27.83
C THR A 14 -23.08 -39.94 27.65
N LEU A 15 -22.15 -39.31 28.36
CA LEU A 15 -21.73 -37.94 28.05
C LEU A 15 -20.94 -37.95 26.73
N LYS A 16 -21.54 -37.45 25.64
CA LYS A 16 -20.83 -37.17 24.38
C LYS A 16 -19.94 -35.94 24.60
N LEU A 17 -18.68 -36.19 24.93
CA LEU A 17 -17.61 -35.20 24.90
C LEU A 17 -17.19 -35.02 23.42
N TRP A 18 -17.67 -33.99 22.73
CA TRP A 18 -17.08 -33.57 21.47
C TRP A 18 -15.80 -32.81 21.82
N THR A 19 -14.68 -33.51 21.74
CA THR A 19 -13.35 -32.93 21.85
C THR A 19 -13.17 -31.84 20.82
N LEU A 20 -13.00 -30.60 21.31
CA LEU A 20 -12.26 -29.55 20.64
C LEU A 20 -10.95 -30.15 20.12
N GLY A 21 -10.86 -30.29 18.81
CA GLY A 21 -9.67 -30.75 18.10
C GLY A 21 -9.47 -29.92 16.84
N CYS A 22 -9.70 -28.61 16.92
CA CYS A 22 -9.13 -27.70 15.93
C CYS A 22 -7.73 -27.36 16.43
N LEU A 23 -6.75 -28.13 15.95
CA LEU A 23 -5.34 -27.79 16.09
C LEU A 23 -5.11 -26.50 15.29
N LEU A 24 -5.27 -25.35 15.95
CA LEU A 24 -4.86 -24.06 15.43
C LEU A 24 -3.34 -24.09 15.31
N ILE A 25 -2.88 -24.43 14.12
CA ILE A 25 -1.51 -24.12 13.71
C ILE A 25 -1.48 -22.59 13.59
N LEU A 26 -1.15 -21.91 14.69
CA LEU A 26 -0.72 -20.52 14.66
C LEU A 26 0.64 -20.51 13.95
N GLY A 27 0.60 -20.62 12.62
CA GLY A 27 1.69 -20.12 11.81
C GLY A 27 1.85 -18.63 12.10
N PRO A 28 3.06 -18.07 11.95
CA PRO A 28 3.21 -16.61 11.99
C PRO A 28 2.15 -15.98 11.08
N LEU A 29 1.41 -15.00 11.61
CA LEU A 29 0.51 -14.15 10.84
C LEU A 29 1.36 -13.28 9.91
N PHE A 30 1.87 -13.87 8.83
CA PHE A 30 2.30 -13.06 7.69
C PHE A 30 1.04 -12.49 7.05
N SER A 31 1.09 -11.22 6.67
CA SER A 31 0.03 -10.59 5.89
C SER A 31 -0.24 -11.44 4.65
N GLN A 32 -1.48 -11.84 4.43
CA GLN A 32 -1.85 -12.61 3.25
C GLN A 32 -1.89 -11.65 2.05
N THR A 33 -1.27 -12.02 0.93
CA THR A 33 -1.32 -11.19 -0.28
C THR A 33 -2.52 -11.54 -1.14
N THR A 34 -3.36 -10.55 -1.43
CA THR A 34 -4.35 -10.61 -2.51
C THR A 34 -3.86 -9.77 -3.68
N SER A 35 -3.95 -10.31 -4.90
CA SER A 35 -3.35 -9.71 -6.08
C SER A 35 -4.44 -9.24 -7.04
N TRP A 36 -4.23 -8.09 -7.66
CA TRP A 36 -5.08 -7.58 -8.72
C TRP A 36 -5.03 -8.52 -9.93
N VAL A 37 -6.17 -9.02 -10.37
CA VAL A 37 -6.29 -9.97 -11.49
C VAL A 37 -6.97 -9.35 -12.71
N ASN A 38 -7.61 -8.20 -12.58
CA ASN A 38 -8.24 -7.53 -13.72
C ASN A 38 -7.16 -6.89 -14.62
N PRO A 39 -7.02 -7.31 -15.90
CA PRO A 39 -5.98 -6.79 -16.79
C PRO A 39 -6.28 -5.36 -17.30
N GLY A 40 -7.50 -4.87 -17.09
CA GLY A 40 -7.92 -3.52 -17.48
C GLY A 40 -8.02 -2.58 -16.28
N PHE A 41 -8.86 -1.57 -16.44
CA PHE A 41 -9.25 -0.66 -15.36
C PHE A 41 -10.41 -1.27 -14.55
N GLY A 42 -10.34 -1.21 -13.23
CA GLY A 42 -11.39 -1.77 -12.37
C GLY A 42 -11.47 -1.10 -11.00
N ASN A 43 -12.60 -1.31 -10.34
CA ASN A 43 -12.87 -0.79 -9.00
C ASN A 43 -12.21 -1.67 -7.93
N TRP A 44 -11.54 -1.04 -6.96
CA TRP A 44 -10.93 -1.69 -5.80
C TRP A 44 -11.89 -2.57 -5.01
N GLN A 45 -13.14 -2.15 -4.81
CA GLN A 45 -14.12 -2.87 -3.98
C GLN A 45 -14.80 -4.05 -4.70
N ASP A 46 -14.54 -4.25 -5.99
CA ASP A 46 -15.05 -5.41 -6.69
C ASP A 46 -14.19 -6.63 -6.36
N SER A 47 -14.72 -7.57 -5.58
CA SER A 47 -13.98 -8.77 -5.17
C SER A 47 -13.50 -9.62 -6.34
N GLY A 48 -14.16 -9.53 -7.50
CA GLY A 48 -13.76 -10.22 -8.73
C GLY A 48 -12.49 -9.66 -9.39
N ASN A 49 -12.04 -8.46 -8.99
CA ASN A 49 -10.78 -7.88 -9.45
C ASN A 49 -9.57 -8.36 -8.64
N TRP A 50 -9.79 -9.15 -7.57
CA TRP A 50 -8.75 -9.62 -6.67
C TRP A 50 -8.71 -11.15 -6.56
N SER A 51 -7.51 -11.72 -6.47
CA SER A 51 -7.32 -13.18 -6.44
C SER A 51 -7.92 -13.85 -5.20
N LEU A 52 -7.94 -13.15 -4.05
CA LEU A 52 -8.45 -13.67 -2.78
C LEU A 52 -9.55 -12.77 -2.18
N GLY A 53 -10.20 -11.96 -3.02
CA GLY A 53 -11.18 -10.96 -2.58
C GLY A 53 -10.53 -9.61 -2.24
N VAL A 54 -11.38 -8.64 -1.90
CA VAL A 54 -10.97 -7.26 -1.64
C VAL A 54 -10.01 -7.22 -0.44
N PRO A 55 -8.82 -6.63 -0.58
CA PRO A 55 -7.88 -6.52 0.53
C PRO A 55 -8.47 -5.75 1.71
N THR A 56 -8.12 -6.19 2.91
CA THR A 56 -8.43 -5.58 4.20
C THR A 56 -7.16 -5.09 4.89
N SER A 57 -7.27 -4.40 6.02
CA SER A 57 -6.12 -3.92 6.81
C SER A 57 -5.15 -5.02 7.28
N ALA A 58 -5.53 -6.30 7.18
CA ALA A 58 -4.71 -7.45 7.56
C ALA A 58 -3.99 -8.13 6.38
N GLU A 59 -4.22 -7.65 5.15
CA GLU A 59 -3.79 -8.30 3.91
C GLU A 59 -3.00 -7.32 3.02
N ASP A 60 -2.02 -7.85 2.30
CA ASP A 60 -1.28 -7.07 1.32
C ASP A 60 -2.06 -7.00 0.01
N ALA A 61 -2.13 -5.81 -0.57
CA ALA A 61 -2.69 -5.56 -1.88
C ALA A 61 -1.56 -5.44 -2.91
N GLN A 62 -1.50 -6.36 -3.87
CA GLN A 62 -0.49 -6.34 -4.93
C GLN A 62 -1.11 -6.05 -6.30
N ILE A 63 -0.72 -4.93 -6.92
CA ILE A 63 -1.10 -4.55 -8.29
C ILE A 63 0.12 -4.76 -9.19
N ASP A 64 0.10 -5.84 -9.98
CA ASP A 64 1.30 -6.29 -10.72
C ASP A 64 1.02 -7.00 -12.05
N ASN A 65 -0.16 -6.80 -12.64
CA ASN A 65 -0.56 -7.46 -13.89
C ASN A 65 -0.72 -6.50 -15.08
N GLY A 66 -0.30 -5.23 -14.92
CA GLY A 66 -0.44 -4.18 -15.94
C GLY A 66 -1.81 -3.50 -15.96
N GLY A 67 -2.75 -3.99 -15.13
CA GLY A 67 -4.05 -3.37 -14.93
C GLY A 67 -3.96 -2.10 -14.09
N ALA A 68 -5.08 -1.39 -14.04
CA ALA A 68 -5.26 -0.19 -13.25
C ALA A 68 -6.36 -0.40 -12.21
N SER A 69 -6.03 -0.22 -10.94
CA SER A 69 -7.00 -0.26 -9.85
C SER A 69 -7.46 1.15 -9.50
N ALA A 70 -8.73 1.32 -9.15
CA ALA A 70 -9.31 2.61 -8.84
C ALA A 70 -10.13 2.61 -7.55
N ILE A 71 -9.88 3.63 -6.73
CA ILE A 71 -10.62 3.96 -5.51
C ILE A 71 -11.35 5.28 -5.79
N GLY A 72 -12.63 5.16 -6.14
CA GLY A 72 -13.49 6.27 -6.57
C GLY A 72 -14.30 6.92 -5.44
N MET A 73 -15.24 7.78 -5.82
CA MET A 73 -16.19 8.42 -4.89
C MET A 73 -16.95 7.38 -4.03
N GLY A 74 -16.91 7.57 -2.71
CA GLY A 74 -17.60 6.70 -1.74
C GLY A 74 -16.90 5.36 -1.49
N ILE A 75 -15.72 5.15 -2.08
CA ILE A 75 -14.93 3.92 -1.95
C ILE A 75 -13.84 4.14 -0.92
N HIS A 76 -13.78 3.23 0.06
CA HIS A 76 -12.68 3.12 1.01
C HIS A 76 -11.93 1.83 0.69
N GLY A 77 -10.68 1.96 0.26
CA GLY A 77 -9.74 0.85 0.10
C GLY A 77 -8.87 0.72 1.34
N GLU A 78 -8.64 -0.52 1.76
CA GLU A 78 -7.76 -0.84 2.88
C GLU A 78 -6.72 -1.89 2.46
N ALA A 79 -5.54 -1.84 3.07
CA ALA A 79 -4.52 -2.88 2.95
C ALA A 79 -3.56 -2.81 4.15
N ASN A 80 -2.85 -3.89 4.46
CA ASN A 80 -1.67 -3.83 5.29
C ASN A 80 -0.51 -3.16 4.51
N HIS A 81 -0.08 -3.77 3.41
CA HIS A 81 0.91 -3.20 2.49
C HIS A 81 0.31 -3.07 1.09
N VAL A 82 0.45 -1.90 0.47
CA VAL A 82 0.15 -1.70 -0.96
C VAL A 82 1.42 -1.81 -1.79
N PHE A 83 1.49 -2.81 -2.65
CA PHE A 83 2.53 -2.95 -3.67
C PHE A 83 1.97 -2.58 -5.04
N VAL A 84 2.60 -1.61 -5.70
CA VAL A 84 2.31 -1.27 -7.09
C VAL A 84 3.58 -1.45 -7.90
N GLY A 85 3.60 -2.45 -8.78
CA GLY A 85 4.78 -2.82 -9.55
C GLY A 85 5.79 -3.63 -8.75
N VAL A 86 5.85 -4.92 -9.06
CA VAL A 86 6.83 -5.89 -8.54
C VAL A 86 7.53 -6.59 -9.70
N THR A 87 6.80 -6.92 -10.76
CA THR A 87 7.31 -7.57 -11.96
C THR A 87 7.94 -6.55 -12.92
N PRO A 88 9.14 -6.83 -13.45
CA PRO A 88 9.81 -5.94 -14.39
C PRO A 88 9.02 -5.69 -15.69
N ASN A 89 9.12 -4.48 -16.22
CA ASN A 89 8.55 -4.06 -17.51
C ASN A 89 7.02 -4.12 -17.60
N ILE A 90 6.32 -4.15 -16.45
CA ILE A 90 4.86 -4.06 -16.37
C ILE A 90 4.50 -2.70 -15.76
N ASN A 91 3.68 -1.93 -16.46
CA ASN A 91 3.18 -0.64 -15.97
C ASN A 91 1.99 -0.85 -15.06
N ASN A 92 2.18 -0.68 -13.75
CA ASN A 92 1.12 -0.85 -12.76
C ASN A 92 0.70 0.50 -12.20
N THR A 93 -0.61 0.74 -12.13
CA THR A 93 -1.15 2.02 -11.66
C THR A 93 -2.27 1.81 -10.65
N LEU A 94 -2.21 2.57 -9.55
CA LEU A 94 -3.29 2.73 -8.58
C LEU A 94 -3.78 4.18 -8.63
N PHE A 95 -5.09 4.34 -8.84
CA PHE A 95 -5.78 5.62 -8.81
C PHE A 95 -6.59 5.75 -7.53
N VAL A 96 -6.42 6.86 -6.81
CA VAL A 96 -7.32 7.29 -5.74
C VAL A 96 -7.95 8.60 -6.20
N THR A 97 -9.18 8.54 -6.69
CA THR A 97 -9.89 9.67 -7.31
C THR A 97 -11.18 9.93 -6.55
N ASN A 98 -11.15 10.92 -5.66
CA ASN A 98 -12.26 11.26 -4.76
C ASN A 98 -12.68 10.16 -3.75
N GLY A 99 -11.83 9.17 -3.49
CA GLY A 99 -12.03 8.13 -2.47
C GLY A 99 -10.92 8.11 -1.41
N VAL A 100 -10.92 7.09 -0.55
CA VAL A 100 -9.96 6.98 0.55
C VAL A 100 -9.19 5.67 0.45
N LEU A 101 -7.87 5.73 0.51
CA LEU A 101 -6.99 4.58 0.67
C LEU A 101 -6.29 4.67 2.02
N THR A 102 -6.43 3.66 2.87
CA THR A 102 -5.68 3.56 4.13
C THR A 102 -4.83 2.31 4.16
N ASN A 103 -3.56 2.43 4.52
CA ASN A 103 -2.67 1.28 4.62
C ASN A 103 -1.50 1.52 5.59
N VAL A 104 -0.75 0.46 5.92
CA VAL A 104 0.43 0.57 6.81
C VAL A 104 1.67 0.95 6.02
N ASN A 105 1.99 0.23 4.94
CA ASN A 105 3.15 0.50 4.10
C ASN A 105 2.76 0.62 2.62
N THR A 106 3.48 1.44 1.86
CA THR A 106 3.32 1.57 0.41
C THR A 106 4.67 1.39 -0.27
N THR A 107 4.73 0.54 -1.30
CA THR A 107 5.91 0.39 -2.14
C THR A 107 5.54 0.50 -3.61
N LEU A 108 6.14 1.48 -4.29
CA LEU A 108 6.03 1.69 -5.72
C LEU A 108 7.33 1.23 -6.38
N ALA A 109 7.23 0.22 -7.25
CA ALA A 109 8.34 -0.43 -7.94
C ALA A 109 9.37 -1.08 -7.00
N SER A 110 9.01 -2.26 -6.45
CA SER A 110 9.81 -2.97 -5.44
C SER A 110 11.04 -3.70 -5.98
N GLN A 111 11.12 -3.94 -7.30
CA GLN A 111 12.21 -4.69 -7.94
C GLN A 111 12.86 -3.92 -9.08
N THR A 112 14.10 -4.26 -9.42
CA THR A 112 14.81 -3.68 -10.57
C THR A 112 14.01 -3.87 -11.87
N GLY A 113 13.78 -2.77 -12.58
CA GLY A 113 13.01 -2.74 -13.83
C GLY A 113 11.48 -2.81 -13.66
N SER A 114 10.96 -2.93 -12.44
CA SER A 114 9.53 -2.80 -12.17
C SER A 114 9.07 -1.35 -12.26
N LEU A 115 7.80 -1.13 -12.61
CA LEU A 115 7.21 0.18 -12.82
C LEU A 115 5.93 0.28 -11.98
N GLY A 116 5.87 1.27 -11.10
CA GLY A 116 4.76 1.44 -10.16
C GLY A 116 4.33 2.90 -10.03
N THR A 117 3.03 3.15 -10.18
CA THR A 117 2.47 4.50 -10.12
C THR A 117 1.31 4.59 -9.14
N LEU A 118 1.33 5.57 -8.24
CA LEU A 118 0.21 5.97 -7.41
C LEU A 118 -0.19 7.41 -7.74
N GLN A 119 -1.46 7.59 -8.11
CA GLN A 119 -2.04 8.90 -8.38
C GLN A 119 -3.20 9.16 -7.43
N VAL A 120 -3.11 10.25 -6.67
CA VAL A 120 -4.15 10.70 -5.75
C VAL A 120 -4.64 12.05 -6.24
N SER A 121 -5.93 12.16 -6.55
CA SER A 121 -6.45 13.36 -7.20
C SER A 121 -7.86 13.74 -6.75
N LEU A 122 -8.12 15.05 -6.82
CA LEU A 122 -9.34 15.74 -6.40
C LEU A 122 -9.42 15.97 -4.89
N PRO A 123 -10.15 17.01 -4.43
CA PRO A 123 -10.07 17.46 -3.04
C PRO A 123 -10.55 16.47 -1.97
N SER A 124 -11.43 15.52 -2.31
CA SER A 124 -11.87 14.50 -1.35
C SER A 124 -11.05 13.21 -1.42
N ALA A 125 -10.05 13.13 -2.31
CA ALA A 125 -9.16 11.98 -2.34
C ALA A 125 -8.18 12.03 -1.17
N GLN A 126 -8.06 10.90 -0.48
CA GLN A 126 -7.13 10.75 0.63
C GLN A 126 -6.33 9.46 0.46
N TRP A 127 -5.02 9.57 0.61
CA TRP A 127 -4.14 8.41 0.77
C TRP A 127 -3.41 8.50 2.12
N ILE A 128 -3.73 7.59 3.03
CA ILE A 128 -3.26 7.61 4.42
C ILE A 128 -2.38 6.37 4.64
N ASN A 129 -1.07 6.56 4.54
CA ASN A 129 -0.07 5.54 4.85
C ASN A 129 0.46 5.74 6.28
N ALA A 130 0.32 4.74 7.14
CA ALA A 130 0.66 4.88 8.56
C ALA A 130 2.17 4.79 8.87
N SER A 131 2.95 4.09 8.04
CA SER A 131 4.38 3.80 8.27
C SER A 131 5.22 4.21 7.05
N ASP A 132 5.89 3.30 6.37
CA ASP A 132 6.88 3.68 5.37
C ASP A 132 6.26 3.72 3.97
N THR A 133 6.66 4.73 3.20
CA THR A 133 6.44 4.80 1.76
C THR A 133 7.77 4.73 1.03
N PHE A 134 7.88 3.82 0.07
CA PHE A 134 9.03 3.70 -0.83
C PHE A 134 8.60 4.03 -2.24
N VAL A 135 9.16 5.10 -2.82
CA VAL A 135 8.90 5.52 -4.19
C VAL A 135 10.14 5.23 -5.03
N GLY A 136 10.07 4.16 -5.82
CA GLY A 136 11.24 3.64 -6.53
C GLY A 136 12.19 2.96 -5.56
N LEU A 137 11.73 1.89 -4.89
CA LEU A 137 12.60 1.15 -3.97
C LEU A 137 13.82 0.60 -4.74
N ALA A 138 13.55 -0.15 -5.81
CA ALA A 138 14.56 -0.75 -6.68
C ALA A 138 14.28 -0.51 -8.18
N GLY A 139 13.03 -0.20 -8.54
CA GLY A 139 12.62 0.11 -9.91
C GLY A 139 12.29 1.60 -10.10
N ILE A 140 11.32 1.88 -10.97
CA ILE A 140 10.84 3.24 -11.26
C ILE A 140 9.48 3.45 -10.60
N GLY A 141 9.47 4.20 -9.50
CA GLY A 141 8.25 4.53 -8.76
C GLY A 141 7.82 5.97 -8.97
N ASN A 142 6.51 6.19 -9.14
CA ASN A 142 5.93 7.52 -9.32
C ASN A 142 4.77 7.73 -8.36
N LEU A 143 4.86 8.75 -7.53
CA LEU A 143 3.80 9.21 -6.65
C LEU A 143 3.39 10.63 -7.07
N SER A 144 2.10 10.84 -7.33
CA SER A 144 1.57 12.18 -7.64
C SER A 144 0.33 12.45 -6.80
N LEU A 145 0.32 13.61 -6.13
CA LEU A 145 -0.87 14.16 -5.48
C LEU A 145 -1.17 15.50 -6.15
N PHE A 146 -2.41 15.68 -6.59
CA PHE A 146 -2.80 16.88 -7.33
C PHE A 146 -4.30 17.17 -7.24
N LEU A 147 -4.72 18.34 -7.71
CA LEU A 147 -6.09 18.86 -7.65
C LEU A 147 -6.64 18.92 -6.23
N GLY A 148 -5.84 19.40 -5.28
CA GLY A 148 -6.23 19.57 -3.88
C GLY A 148 -6.30 18.26 -3.06
N ALA A 149 -5.69 17.18 -3.56
CA ALA A 149 -5.67 15.90 -2.86
C ALA A 149 -4.93 15.96 -1.51
N PHE A 150 -5.24 15.03 -0.62
CA PHE A 150 -4.53 14.82 0.63
C PHE A 150 -3.75 13.51 0.62
N GLY A 151 -2.52 13.52 1.13
CA GLY A 151 -1.84 12.30 1.50
C GLY A 151 -0.98 12.41 2.75
N SER A 152 -0.70 11.27 3.37
CA SER A 152 0.22 11.19 4.49
C SER A 152 1.05 9.91 4.46
N SER A 153 2.28 9.99 4.95
CA SER A 153 3.14 8.84 5.24
C SER A 153 3.78 8.99 6.62
N GLY A 154 4.23 7.89 7.22
CA GLY A 154 5.18 7.94 8.33
C GLY A 154 6.55 8.42 7.83
N ASN A 155 7.34 7.57 7.18
CA ASN A 155 8.54 8.00 6.47
C ASN A 155 8.32 7.94 4.96
N LEU A 156 9.03 8.79 4.21
CA LEU A 156 9.08 8.76 2.76
C LEU A 156 10.53 8.53 2.31
N SER A 157 10.77 7.46 1.55
CA SER A 157 12.06 7.15 0.94
C SER A 157 11.91 7.13 -0.58
N ILE A 158 12.74 7.89 -1.29
CA ILE A 158 12.67 8.06 -2.75
C ILE A 158 13.99 7.58 -3.36
N ALA A 159 13.91 6.66 -4.32
CA ALA A 159 15.06 6.10 -5.03
C ALA A 159 16.14 5.51 -4.11
N GLN A 160 15.76 4.46 -3.36
CA GLN A 160 16.59 3.95 -2.26
C GLN A 160 17.79 3.13 -2.73
N GLN A 161 17.64 2.33 -3.80
CA GLN A 161 18.67 1.41 -4.28
C GLN A 161 19.39 1.92 -5.52
N THR A 162 20.56 1.34 -5.80
CA THR A 162 21.32 1.64 -7.03
C THR A 162 20.46 1.44 -8.27
N SER A 163 20.53 2.37 -9.22
CA SER A 163 19.75 2.37 -10.47
C SER A 163 18.22 2.47 -10.31
N SER A 164 17.71 2.70 -9.09
CA SER A 164 16.30 3.03 -8.89
C SER A 164 16.01 4.48 -9.28
N GLU A 165 14.78 4.73 -9.72
CA GLU A 165 14.27 6.07 -9.99
C GLU A 165 12.98 6.30 -9.20
N GLY A 166 12.90 7.43 -8.51
CA GLY A 166 11.73 7.77 -7.71
C GLY A 166 11.28 9.20 -7.99
N THR A 167 10.01 9.36 -8.34
CA THR A 167 9.39 10.66 -8.60
C THR A 167 8.27 10.88 -7.60
N VAL A 168 8.34 11.95 -6.82
CA VAL A 168 7.23 12.43 -6.00
C VAL A 168 6.87 13.82 -6.48
N ASP A 169 5.64 14.02 -6.93
CA ASP A 169 5.13 15.32 -7.34
C ASP A 169 3.93 15.71 -6.47
N ILE A 170 4.13 16.76 -5.67
CA ILE A 170 3.12 17.38 -4.81
C ILE A 170 3.15 18.91 -5.02
N SER A 171 3.42 19.34 -6.26
CA SER A 171 3.56 20.75 -6.63
C SER A 171 2.26 21.45 -7.01
N ASP A 172 1.13 20.73 -7.00
CA ASP A 172 -0.16 21.31 -7.33
C ASP A 172 -0.74 22.12 -6.15
N PRO A 173 -1.14 23.39 -6.37
CA PRO A 173 -1.68 24.24 -5.31
C PRO A 173 -2.89 23.62 -4.60
N GLY A 174 -2.91 23.75 -3.27
CA GLY A 174 -3.97 23.20 -2.42
C GLY A 174 -3.83 21.71 -2.12
N THR A 175 -2.87 21.01 -2.73
CA THR A 175 -2.50 19.66 -2.34
C THR A 175 -1.79 19.69 -0.99
N THR A 176 -2.11 18.74 -0.12
CA THR A 176 -1.47 18.60 1.20
C THR A 176 -0.80 17.24 1.32
N PHE A 177 0.48 17.23 1.71
CA PHE A 177 1.22 16.02 2.03
C PHE A 177 1.91 16.14 3.38
N VAL A 178 1.71 15.14 4.25
CA VAL A 178 2.31 15.10 5.60
C VAL A 178 3.21 13.87 5.73
N THR A 179 4.46 14.07 6.17
CA THR A 179 5.38 12.97 6.47
C THR A 179 6.30 13.33 7.63
N TYR A 180 6.77 12.33 8.37
CA TYR A 180 7.68 12.51 9.51
C TYR A 180 9.12 12.73 9.05
N ASN A 181 9.63 11.86 8.17
CA ASN A 181 10.95 12.02 7.54
C ASN A 181 10.86 11.90 6.02
N VAL A 182 11.85 12.49 5.34
CA VAL A 182 12.06 12.33 3.90
C VAL A 182 13.52 11.96 3.64
N ASN A 183 13.75 10.80 3.02
CA ASN A 183 15.04 10.36 2.52
C ASN A 183 15.01 10.39 0.99
N VAL A 184 15.86 11.21 0.37
CA VAL A 184 15.85 11.43 -1.08
C VAL A 184 17.16 10.93 -1.68
N ALA A 185 17.06 10.06 -2.69
CA ALA A 185 18.18 9.55 -3.48
C ALA A 185 19.31 8.96 -2.62
N GLU A 186 18.99 7.94 -1.80
CA GLU A 186 20.00 7.26 -0.97
C GLU A 186 21.08 6.60 -1.85
N GLN A 187 20.65 5.88 -2.89
CA GLN A 187 21.55 5.27 -3.89
C GLN A 187 21.07 5.41 -5.34
N GLY A 188 19.82 5.85 -5.56
CA GLY A 188 19.22 6.02 -6.88
C GLY A 188 19.14 7.48 -7.35
N THR A 189 18.25 7.74 -8.32
CA THR A 189 17.94 9.09 -8.81
C THR A 189 16.53 9.48 -8.40
N ALA A 190 16.38 10.60 -7.70
CA ALA A 190 15.07 11.06 -7.22
C ALA A 190 14.69 12.43 -7.78
N PHE A 191 13.40 12.62 -8.00
CA PHE A 191 12.75 13.90 -8.20
C PHE A 191 11.71 14.12 -7.08
N LEU A 192 11.73 15.30 -6.46
CA LEU A 192 10.74 15.74 -5.49
C LEU A 192 10.24 17.13 -5.91
N GLY A 193 9.05 17.18 -6.50
CA GLY A 193 8.34 18.40 -6.87
C GLY A 193 7.52 18.91 -5.68
N LEU A 194 7.77 20.15 -5.26
CA LEU A 194 7.04 20.82 -4.19
C LEU A 194 6.48 22.12 -4.72
N ASP A 195 5.30 22.51 -4.26
CA ASP A 195 4.80 23.86 -4.45
C ASP A 195 5.51 24.75 -3.43
N LEU A 196 6.26 25.71 -3.95
CA LEU A 196 6.83 26.78 -3.16
C LEU A 196 6.08 28.04 -3.58
N GLU A 197 4.79 28.15 -3.24
CA GLU A 197 4.11 29.44 -3.15
C GLU A 197 5.09 30.44 -2.52
N PRO A 198 5.22 31.68 -3.03
CA PRO A 198 6.43 32.46 -2.86
C PRO A 198 6.70 32.68 -1.36
N LEU A 199 7.70 31.96 -0.85
CA LEU A 199 8.32 32.16 0.47
C LEU A 199 9.01 33.53 0.51
N LEU A 200 8.23 34.60 0.45
CA LEU A 200 8.61 35.93 0.87
C LEU A 200 8.51 35.94 2.39
N ASN A 201 9.61 35.54 3.02
CA ASN A 201 9.82 35.29 4.46
C ASN A 201 9.46 33.88 4.92
N LEU A 202 10.47 33.01 4.99
CA LEU A 202 10.96 32.50 6.28
C LEU A 202 12.21 31.65 6.05
N GLN A 203 13.19 31.89 6.90
CA GLN A 203 14.39 31.06 7.06
C GLN A 203 13.95 29.64 7.48
N GLU A 204 14.71 28.62 7.04
CA GLU A 204 14.58 27.19 7.36
C GLU A 204 13.58 26.35 6.54
N LEU A 205 13.98 26.03 5.32
CA LEU A 205 13.83 24.65 4.84
C LEU A 205 15.14 23.92 5.18
N GLN A 206 15.20 23.21 6.31
CA GLN A 206 16.32 22.33 6.68
C GLN A 206 16.28 21.07 5.80
N LEU A 207 16.51 21.23 4.50
CA LEU A 207 16.64 20.12 3.56
C LEU A 207 18.03 19.49 3.73
N ARG A 208 18.16 18.56 4.68
CA ARG A 208 19.38 17.76 4.85
C ARG A 208 19.42 16.67 3.78
N GLY A 209 19.79 17.04 2.55
CA GLY A 209 20.03 16.11 1.46
C GLY A 209 19.77 16.74 0.10
N LEU A 210 20.84 17.21 -0.55
CA LEU A 210 20.96 17.49 -1.98
C LEU A 210 19.67 17.86 -2.76
N LEU A 211 19.31 19.14 -2.75
CA LEU A 211 18.61 19.74 -3.89
C LEU A 211 19.66 19.93 -5.02
N LYS A 212 19.84 18.91 -5.88
CA LYS A 212 20.35 19.19 -7.22
C LYS A 212 19.23 19.91 -7.96
N ARG A 213 19.30 21.24 -8.03
CA ARG A 213 18.58 22.01 -9.05
C ARG A 213 19.06 21.50 -10.42
N GLY A 214 18.36 20.53 -10.97
CA GLY A 214 18.60 20.01 -12.31
C GLY A 214 18.05 20.98 -13.34
N CYS A 215 18.95 21.48 -14.19
CA CYS A 215 18.72 22.10 -15.49
C CYS A 215 18.32 23.58 -15.53
N LEU A 216 19.32 24.46 -15.45
CA LEU A 216 19.42 25.57 -16.41
C LEU A 216 20.60 25.29 -17.33
N ASN A 217 20.30 24.88 -18.56
CA ASN A 217 21.25 24.84 -19.65
C ASN A 217 21.44 26.28 -20.16
N PRO A 218 22.63 26.90 -20.12
CA PRO A 218 22.85 28.19 -20.75
C PRO A 218 23.12 27.95 -22.24
N GLY A 219 22.06 28.05 -23.04
CA GLY A 219 22.14 28.39 -24.46
C GLY A 219 21.93 29.88 -24.64
#